data_AF-A0A8V0ZLG9-F1
#
_entry.id   AF-A0A8V0ZLG9-F1
#
_cell.length_a   1.000
_cell.length_b   1.000
_cell.length_c   1.000
_cell.angle_alpha   90.00
_cell.angle_beta   90.00
_cell.angle_gamma   90.00
#
_symmetry.space_group_name_H-M   'P 1'
#
loop_
_entity.id
_entity.type
_entity.pdbx_description
1 polymer ?
#
loop_
_entity_poly.entity_id
_entity_poly.type
_entity_poly.pdbx_seq_one_letter_code
_entity_poly.pdbx_strand_id
1 'polypeptide(L)'
;MVKVGVNGFGRIGRLVTRAAVLSGKVQVVAINDPFIDLNYMVYMFKYDSTHGHFKGTVKAENGKLVINGHAITIFQERDPSNIKWADAGAEYVVESTGVFTTMEKAGAHLKGGAKRVIISAPSADAPMFVMGVNHEKYDKSLKIVSNASCTTNCLTCRLEKPAKYDDIKRVVKAAADGPLKGILGYTEDQVVSCDFNGDSHSSTFDAGAGIALNDHFVKLVSWYDNEFGYSNRVVDLMVHMASKE
;
A
#
# COMPACT_ATOMS: atom_id res chain seq x y z
N MET A 1 22.89 4.99 7.45
CA MET A 1 21.80 4.64 6.52
C MET A 1 20.85 3.70 7.23
N VAL A 2 19.53 3.87 7.09
CA VAL A 2 18.53 3.01 7.74
C VAL A 2 18.63 1.59 7.17
N LYS A 3 18.76 0.59 8.04
CA LYS A 3 18.84 -0.82 7.66
C LYS A 3 17.48 -1.50 7.81
N VAL A 4 16.99 -2.08 6.72
CA VAL A 4 15.62 -2.57 6.58
C VAL A 4 15.62 -4.08 6.36
N GLY A 5 14.75 -4.78 7.09
CA GLY A 5 14.31 -6.14 6.82
C GLY A 5 12.95 -6.14 6.11
N VAL A 6 12.71 -7.10 5.22
CA VAL A 6 11.40 -7.27 4.56
C VAL A 6 10.87 -8.66 4.88
N ASN A 7 9.68 -8.74 5.47
CA ASN A 7 8.96 -9.99 5.69
C ASN A 7 7.85 -10.15 4.62
N GLY A 8 7.90 -11.26 3.88
CA GLY A 8 7.05 -11.52 2.72
C GLY A 8 7.60 -10.89 1.45
N PHE A 9 8.08 -11.70 0.51
CA PHE A 9 8.70 -11.26 -0.74
C PHE A 9 7.74 -11.34 -1.94
N GLY A 10 6.47 -11.01 -1.67
CA GLY A 10 5.40 -10.86 -2.65
C GLY A 10 5.50 -9.55 -3.44
N ARG A 11 4.36 -9.07 -3.98
CA ARG A 11 4.30 -7.84 -4.78
C ARG A 11 4.87 -6.63 -4.04
N ILE A 12 4.38 -6.36 -2.83
CA ILE A 12 4.82 -5.20 -2.03
C ILE A 12 6.28 -5.36 -1.60
N GLY A 13 6.65 -6.50 -1.02
CA GLY A 13 8.03 -6.75 -0.58
C GLY A 13 9.07 -6.53 -1.68
N ARG A 14 8.84 -7.08 -2.89
CA ARG A 14 9.76 -6.87 -4.02
C ARG A 14 9.84 -5.41 -4.47
N LEU A 15 8.70 -4.71 -4.55
CA LEU A 15 8.68 -3.32 -4.98
C LEU A 15 9.27 -2.36 -3.94
N VAL A 16 9.09 -2.64 -2.65
CA VAL A 16 9.79 -1.95 -1.55
C VAL A 16 11.31 -2.12 -1.70
N THR A 17 11.79 -3.35 -1.92
CA THR A 17 13.21 -3.60 -2.16
C THR A 17 13.71 -2.87 -3.40
N ARG A 18 12.94 -2.87 -4.50
CA ARG A 18 13.29 -2.17 -5.74
C ARG A 18 13.38 -0.65 -5.53
N ALA A 19 12.42 -0.06 -4.83
CA ALA A 19 12.42 1.37 -4.51
C ALA A 19 13.58 1.75 -3.58
N ALA A 20 13.90 0.91 -2.59
CA ALA A 20 15.05 1.10 -1.70
C ALA A 20 16.36 1.14 -2.49
N VAL A 21 16.59 0.15 -3.37
CA VAL A 21 17.80 0.04 -4.19
C VAL A 21 17.92 1.21 -5.17
N LEU A 22 16.84 1.59 -5.85
CA LEU A 22 16.87 2.67 -6.85
C LEU A 22 17.02 4.06 -6.23
N SER A 23 16.44 4.29 -5.06
CA SER A 23 16.50 5.60 -4.39
C SER A 23 17.75 5.78 -3.55
N GLY A 24 18.37 4.71 -3.05
CA GLY A 24 19.51 4.76 -2.14
C GLY A 24 19.20 5.36 -0.76
N LYS A 25 17.93 5.64 -0.43
CA LYS A 25 17.54 6.31 0.83
C LYS A 25 17.63 5.39 2.04
N VAL A 26 17.43 4.10 1.84
CA VAL A 26 17.51 3.05 2.85
C VAL A 26 18.19 1.82 2.27
N GLN A 27 18.72 0.95 3.13
CA GLN A 27 19.39 -0.27 2.71
C GLN A 27 18.60 -1.49 3.18
N VAL A 28 18.14 -2.31 2.23
CA VAL A 28 17.62 -3.64 2.56
C VAL A 28 18.81 -4.55 2.88
N VAL A 29 18.80 -5.15 4.07
CA VAL A 29 19.88 -6.03 4.55
C VAL A 29 19.41 -7.45 4.83
N ALA A 30 18.09 -7.65 4.94
CA ALA A 30 17.49 -8.95 5.14
C ALA A 30 16.13 -9.09 4.46
N ILE A 31 15.82 -10.29 3.96
CA ILE A 31 14.51 -10.66 3.43
C ILE A 31 14.11 -12.03 4.01
N ASN A 32 12.87 -12.17 4.44
CA ASN A 32 12.29 -13.44 4.86
C ASN A 32 11.11 -13.83 3.97
N ASP A 33 11.13 -15.04 3.41
CA ASP A 33 9.95 -15.66 2.83
C ASP A 33 10.06 -17.20 2.88
N PRO A 34 9.20 -17.91 3.62
CA PRO A 34 9.30 -19.36 3.77
C PRO A 34 8.89 -20.15 2.52
N PHE A 35 8.32 -19.49 1.50
CA PHE A 35 7.79 -20.15 0.31
C PHE A 35 8.61 -19.88 -0.96
N ILE A 36 9.63 -19.02 -0.87
CA ILE A 36 10.43 -18.59 -2.02
C ILE A 36 11.90 -18.87 -1.69
N ASP A 37 12.52 -19.79 -2.42
CA ASP A 37 13.97 -20.03 -2.29
C ASP A 37 14.79 -18.92 -2.95
N LEU A 38 16.08 -18.85 -2.64
CA LEU A 38 16.98 -17.80 -3.11
C LEU A 38 17.05 -17.68 -4.65
N ASN A 39 17.07 -18.80 -5.38
CA ASN A 39 17.11 -18.75 -6.85
C ASN A 39 15.79 -18.21 -7.39
N TYR A 40 14.68 -18.59 -6.77
CA TYR A 40 13.39 -18.05 -7.15
C TYR A 40 13.24 -16.57 -6.79
N MET A 41 13.79 -16.12 -5.66
CA MET A 41 13.88 -14.69 -5.31
C MET A 41 14.63 -13.89 -6.38
N VAL A 42 15.77 -14.41 -6.87
CA VAL A 42 16.53 -13.78 -7.98
C VAL A 42 15.65 -13.66 -9.23
N TYR A 43 14.96 -14.73 -9.61
CA TYR A 43 14.06 -14.73 -10.77
C TYR A 43 12.92 -13.70 -10.61
N MET A 44 12.18 -13.76 -9.50
CA MET A 44 11.01 -12.91 -9.24
C MET A 44 11.38 -11.44 -9.09
N PHE A 45 12.60 -11.12 -8.65
CA PHE A 45 13.07 -9.75 -8.58
C PHE A 45 13.58 -9.24 -9.93
N LYS A 46 14.21 -10.12 -10.73
CA LYS A 46 14.73 -9.78 -12.07
C LYS A 46 13.62 -9.53 -13.08
N TYR A 47 12.55 -10.33 -13.03
CA TYR A 47 11.44 -10.28 -13.97
C TYR A 47 10.14 -9.90 -13.25
N ASP A 48 9.57 -8.75 -13.62
CA ASP A 48 8.25 -8.32 -13.13
C ASP A 48 7.34 -8.01 -14.32
N SER A 49 6.20 -8.69 -14.41
CA SER A 49 5.27 -8.52 -15.54
C SER A 49 4.62 -7.13 -15.61
N THR A 50 4.56 -6.40 -14.49
CA THR A 50 3.94 -5.06 -14.43
C THR A 50 4.99 -3.96 -14.60
N HIS A 51 6.15 -4.11 -13.96
CA HIS A 51 7.18 -3.06 -13.91
C HIS A 51 8.42 -3.36 -14.76
N GLY A 52 8.33 -4.39 -15.59
CA GLY A 52 9.39 -4.84 -16.47
C GLY A 52 10.64 -5.33 -15.74
N HIS A 53 11.65 -5.65 -16.54
CA HIS A 53 12.93 -6.18 -16.08
C HIS A 53 13.67 -5.20 -15.16
N PHE A 54 14.24 -5.71 -14.08
CA PHE A 54 15.17 -4.92 -13.27
C PHE A 54 16.42 -4.60 -14.09
N LYS A 55 16.81 -3.31 -14.11
CA LYS A 55 17.91 -2.82 -14.95
C LYS A 55 19.31 -3.01 -14.35
N GLY A 56 19.37 -3.30 -13.05
CA GLY A 56 20.62 -3.56 -12.35
C GLY A 56 21.00 -5.04 -12.33
N THR A 57 22.01 -5.39 -11.54
CA THR A 57 22.45 -6.78 -11.36
C THR A 57 21.74 -7.44 -10.19
N VAL A 58 21.36 -8.70 -10.36
CA VAL A 58 20.69 -9.53 -9.34
C VAL A 58 21.25 -10.93 -9.48
N LYS A 59 21.85 -11.47 -8.42
CA LYS A 59 22.40 -12.82 -8.40
C LYS A 59 22.28 -13.46 -7.02
N ALA A 60 22.31 -14.78 -6.99
CA ALA A 60 22.57 -15.55 -5.79
C ALA A 60 24.09 -15.72 -5.65
N GLU A 61 24.64 -15.39 -4.49
CA GLU A 61 26.06 -15.54 -4.18
C GLU A 61 26.20 -15.65 -2.67
N ASN A 62 26.97 -16.60 -2.14
CA ASN A 62 27.19 -16.60 -0.69
C ASN A 62 26.01 -17.17 0.13
N GLY A 63 25.02 -17.81 -0.50
CA GLY A 63 23.71 -18.04 0.12
C GLY A 63 22.90 -16.76 0.35
N LYS A 64 23.28 -15.65 -0.30
CA LYS A 64 22.65 -14.34 -0.17
C LYS A 64 22.10 -13.88 -1.52
N LEU A 65 21.09 -13.00 -1.45
CA LEU A 65 20.62 -12.26 -2.62
C LEU A 65 21.51 -11.02 -2.78
N VAL A 66 22.19 -10.88 -3.92
CA VAL A 66 23.07 -9.75 -4.21
C VAL A 66 22.44 -8.89 -5.28
N ILE A 67 22.09 -7.64 -4.93
CA ILE A 67 21.50 -6.66 -5.84
C ILE A 67 22.45 -5.47 -5.99
N ASN A 68 22.91 -5.17 -7.22
CA ASN A 68 23.88 -4.11 -7.49
C ASN A 68 25.11 -4.20 -6.57
N GLY A 69 25.62 -5.42 -6.32
CA GLY A 69 26.76 -5.68 -5.43
C GLY A 69 26.45 -5.67 -3.93
N HIS A 70 25.22 -5.33 -3.50
CA HIS A 70 24.83 -5.33 -2.09
C HIS A 70 24.25 -6.68 -1.69
N ALA A 71 24.89 -7.34 -0.73
CA ALA A 71 24.45 -8.64 -0.22
C ALA A 71 23.34 -8.50 0.83
N ILE A 72 22.27 -9.28 0.66
CA ILE A 72 21.07 -9.32 1.49
C ILE A 72 20.94 -10.72 2.08
N THR A 73 20.87 -10.82 3.40
CA THR A 73 20.66 -12.09 4.11
C THR A 73 19.25 -12.60 3.86
N ILE A 74 19.12 -13.89 3.57
CA ILE A 74 17.82 -14.55 3.35
C ILE A 74 17.47 -15.41 4.55
N PHE A 75 16.21 -15.33 4.97
CA PHE A 75 15.57 -16.22 5.94
C PHE A 75 14.36 -16.90 5.30
N GLN A 76 13.96 -18.05 5.83
CA GLN A 76 12.79 -18.82 5.37
C GLN A 76 11.94 -19.30 6.56
N GLU A 77 11.75 -18.43 7.53
CA GLU A 77 10.98 -18.72 8.75
C GLU A 77 9.50 -18.43 8.53
N ARG A 78 8.63 -19.34 9.00
CA ARG A 78 7.17 -19.13 9.01
C ARG A 78 6.72 -18.32 10.22
N ASP A 79 7.39 -18.51 11.35
CA ASP A 79 7.13 -17.75 12.58
C ASP A 79 8.01 -16.48 12.58
N PRO A 80 7.42 -15.27 12.55
CA PRO A 80 8.14 -14.01 12.58
C PRO A 80 9.11 -13.83 13.76
N SER A 81 8.89 -14.55 14.86
CA SER A 81 9.73 -14.46 16.07
C SER A 81 11.04 -15.23 15.96
N ASN A 82 11.14 -16.17 15.02
CA ASN A 82 12.37 -16.92 14.76
C ASN A 82 13.36 -16.16 13.86
N ILE A 83 12.89 -15.12 13.16
CA ILE A 83 13.72 -14.37 12.23
C ILE A 83 14.75 -13.53 12.99
N LYS A 84 16.04 -13.81 12.78
CA LYS A 84 17.16 -13.13 13.46
C LYS A 84 17.53 -11.82 12.78
N TRP A 85 16.66 -10.82 12.85
CA TRP A 85 16.86 -9.51 12.23
C TRP A 85 18.14 -8.81 12.68
N ALA A 86 18.46 -8.87 13.98
CA ALA A 86 19.66 -8.24 14.53
C ALA A 86 20.96 -8.81 13.93
N ASP A 87 21.02 -10.12 13.68
CA ASP A 87 22.20 -10.79 13.11
C ASP A 87 22.48 -10.32 11.68
N ALA A 88 21.42 -9.98 10.92
CA ALA A 88 21.53 -9.35 9.61
C ALA A 88 21.64 -7.81 9.68
N GLY A 89 21.57 -7.21 10.87
CA GLY A 89 21.62 -5.78 11.10
C GLY A 89 20.35 -5.01 10.70
N ALA A 90 19.22 -5.68 10.51
CA ALA A 90 17.94 -5.04 10.19
C ALA A 90 17.34 -4.37 11.44
N GLU A 91 17.11 -3.05 11.38
CA GLU A 91 16.54 -2.30 12.50
C GLU A 91 15.06 -1.97 12.30
N TYR A 92 14.65 -1.75 11.05
CA TYR A 92 13.26 -1.51 10.67
C TYR A 92 12.77 -2.68 9.83
N VAL A 93 11.59 -3.22 10.13
CA VAL A 93 11.01 -4.33 9.38
C VAL A 93 9.76 -3.85 8.64
N VAL A 94 9.68 -4.15 7.34
CA VAL A 94 8.45 -4.04 6.57
C VAL A 94 7.74 -5.37 6.64
N GLU A 95 6.57 -5.38 7.28
CA GLU A 95 5.67 -6.53 7.35
C GLU A 95 4.71 -6.47 6.17
N SER A 96 4.99 -7.28 5.15
CA SER A 96 4.29 -7.31 3.87
C SER A 96 3.78 -8.69 3.45
N THR A 97 3.60 -9.59 4.41
CA THR A 97 2.98 -10.91 4.20
C THR A 97 1.47 -10.82 4.01
N GLY A 98 0.83 -9.80 4.61
CA GLY A 98 -0.63 -9.66 4.68
C GLY A 98 -1.29 -10.49 5.78
N VAL A 99 -0.52 -11.27 6.56
CA VAL A 99 -1.06 -12.17 7.60
C VAL A 99 -0.85 -11.61 9.02
N PHE A 100 0.22 -10.84 9.23
CA PHE A 100 0.62 -10.31 10.54
C PHE A 100 0.28 -8.81 10.67
N THR A 101 -1.00 -8.47 10.51
CA THR A 101 -1.47 -7.06 10.44
C THR A 101 -1.93 -6.47 11.77
N THR A 102 -1.82 -7.18 12.89
CA THR A 102 -2.11 -6.65 14.24
C THR A 102 -0.82 -6.34 15.00
N MET A 103 -0.89 -5.48 16.03
CA MET A 103 0.26 -5.13 16.87
C MET A 103 0.89 -6.35 17.54
N GLU A 104 0.08 -7.29 18.02
CA GLU A 104 0.56 -8.54 18.62
C GLU A 104 1.37 -9.36 17.62
N LYS A 105 0.79 -9.61 16.44
CA LYS A 105 1.39 -10.46 15.39
C LYS A 105 2.64 -9.82 14.81
N ALA A 106 2.57 -8.54 14.43
CA ALA A 106 3.72 -7.79 13.92
C ALA A 106 4.81 -7.61 14.99
N GLY A 107 4.41 -7.53 16.27
CA GLY A 107 5.31 -7.41 17.42
C GLY A 107 6.25 -8.60 17.59
N ALA A 108 5.95 -9.76 17.01
CA ALA A 108 6.84 -10.91 17.00
C ALA A 108 8.23 -10.59 16.40
N HIS A 109 8.32 -9.68 15.43
CA HIS A 109 9.61 -9.24 14.86
C HIS A 109 10.52 -8.54 15.87
N LEU A 110 9.98 -7.94 16.93
CA LEU A 110 10.77 -7.30 17.97
C LEU A 110 11.60 -8.33 18.75
N LYS A 111 11.12 -9.58 18.85
CA LYS A 111 11.87 -10.70 19.45
C LYS A 111 13.11 -11.06 18.64
N GLY A 112 13.05 -10.86 17.32
CA GLY A 112 14.17 -11.02 16.40
C GLY A 112 15.21 -9.89 16.42
N GLY A 113 14.99 -8.86 17.25
CA GLY A 113 15.89 -7.72 17.41
C GLY A 113 15.59 -6.53 16.50
N ALA A 114 14.47 -6.53 15.78
CA ALA A 114 13.98 -5.33 15.10
C ALA A 114 13.63 -4.24 16.11
N LYS A 115 13.95 -2.98 15.79
CA LYS A 115 13.61 -1.81 16.63
C LYS A 115 12.22 -1.26 16.30
N ARG A 116 11.80 -1.38 15.04
CA ARG A 116 10.55 -0.84 14.49
C ARG A 116 9.93 -1.77 13.46
N VAL A 117 8.61 -1.77 13.37
CA VAL A 117 7.84 -2.54 12.39
C VAL A 117 6.83 -1.63 11.67
N ILE A 118 6.80 -1.73 10.35
CA ILE A 118 5.85 -1.04 9.47
C ILE A 118 5.00 -2.09 8.78
N ILE A 119 3.71 -2.15 9.11
CA ILE A 119 2.73 -3.01 8.45
C ILE A 119 2.34 -2.35 7.12
N SER A 120 2.50 -3.06 6.01
CA SER A 120 2.23 -2.55 4.66
C SER A 120 0.76 -2.71 4.22
N ALA A 121 -0.16 -2.67 5.18
CA ALA A 121 -1.59 -2.82 5.01
C ALA A 121 -2.31 -2.13 6.17
N PRO A 122 -3.63 -1.85 6.08
CA PRO A 122 -4.42 -1.42 7.23
C PRO A 122 -4.25 -2.38 8.41
N SER A 123 -4.19 -1.81 9.61
CA SER A 123 -4.12 -2.55 10.87
C SER A 123 -5.35 -2.24 11.71
N ALA A 124 -5.87 -3.25 12.39
CA ALA A 124 -7.01 -3.09 13.29
C ALA A 124 -6.65 -2.30 14.56
N ASP A 125 -5.39 -2.34 14.99
CA ASP A 125 -4.93 -1.85 16.29
C ASP A 125 -3.64 -1.00 16.22
N ALA A 126 -2.85 -1.08 15.15
CA ALA A 126 -1.65 -0.25 15.00
C ALA A 126 -1.99 1.16 14.47
N PRO A 127 -1.38 2.24 15.02
CA PRO A 127 -1.53 3.59 14.49
C PRO A 127 -1.16 3.67 13.01
N MET A 128 -2.06 4.24 12.20
CA MET A 128 -1.90 4.37 10.76
C MET A 128 -1.37 5.75 10.36
N PHE A 129 -0.37 5.77 9.49
CA PHE A 129 0.24 6.98 8.97
C PHE A 129 0.16 7.07 7.45
N VAL A 130 -0.02 8.30 6.98
CA VAL A 130 0.04 8.69 5.57
C VAL A 130 1.05 9.84 5.46
N MET A 131 2.03 9.67 4.59
CA MET A 131 3.07 10.66 4.33
C MET A 131 2.45 11.94 3.76
N GLY A 132 2.91 13.11 4.22
CA GLY A 132 2.35 14.43 3.84
C GLY A 132 1.04 14.80 4.56
N VAL A 133 0.47 13.88 5.34
CA VAL A 133 -0.90 13.98 5.86
C VAL A 133 -0.90 14.02 7.38
N ASN A 134 -0.52 12.92 8.05
CA ASN A 134 -0.43 12.85 9.51
C ASN A 134 0.92 12.30 10.01
N HIS A 135 1.88 12.05 9.12
CA HIS A 135 3.21 11.53 9.45
C HIS A 135 3.96 12.33 10.53
N GLU A 136 3.74 13.64 10.64
CA GLU A 136 4.34 14.48 11.69
C GLU A 136 3.83 14.15 13.10
N LYS A 137 2.70 13.43 13.22
CA LYS A 137 2.19 12.94 14.51
C LYS A 137 2.93 11.68 14.99
N TYR A 138 3.84 11.13 14.20
CA TYR A 138 4.65 9.98 14.62
C TYR A 138 5.53 10.38 15.80
N ASP A 139 5.50 9.55 16.84
CA ASP A 139 6.39 9.66 17.98
C ASP A 139 7.22 8.38 18.14
N LYS A 140 8.43 8.51 18.69
CA LYS A 140 9.37 7.40 18.83
C LYS A 140 8.89 6.32 19.82
N SER A 141 7.87 6.56 20.63
CA SER A 141 7.26 5.53 21.48
C SER A 141 6.50 4.48 20.64
N LEU A 142 6.00 4.87 19.46
CA LEU A 142 5.31 3.98 18.53
C LEU A 142 6.32 3.06 17.82
N LYS A 143 6.45 1.83 18.33
CA LYS A 143 7.35 0.81 17.77
C LYS A 143 6.78 0.09 16.56
N ILE A 144 5.45 -0.01 16.48
CA ILE A 144 4.71 -0.72 15.44
C ILE A 144 3.68 0.25 14.88
N VAL A 145 3.70 0.44 13.57
CA VAL A 145 2.81 1.36 12.86
C VAL A 145 2.35 0.71 11.56
N SER A 146 1.27 1.23 10.97
CA SER A 146 0.80 0.84 9.65
C SER A 146 0.93 2.00 8.66
N ASN A 147 1.30 1.70 7.42
CA ASN A 147 1.28 2.68 6.32
C ASN A 147 -0.09 2.75 5.61
N ALA A 148 -1.15 2.30 6.30
CA ALA A 148 -2.52 2.20 5.81
C ALA A 148 -2.63 1.36 4.50
N SER A 149 -3.60 1.64 3.63
CA SER A 149 -3.73 1.02 2.31
C SER A 149 -3.24 1.95 1.18
N CYS A 150 -3.02 1.37 -0.01
CA CYS A 150 -2.78 2.13 -1.24
C CYS A 150 -3.90 3.15 -1.50
N THR A 151 -5.15 2.76 -1.26
CA THR A 151 -6.30 3.66 -1.39
C THR A 151 -6.32 4.75 -0.31
N THR A 152 -5.81 4.49 0.91
CA THR A 152 -5.56 5.53 1.95
C THR A 152 -4.54 6.56 1.54
N ASN A 153 -3.50 6.15 0.83
CA ASN A 153 -2.47 7.07 0.38
C ASN A 153 -2.92 7.90 -0.84
N CYS A 154 -4.00 7.55 -1.53
CA CYS A 154 -4.42 8.19 -2.78
C CYS A 154 -5.18 9.52 -2.58
N LEU A 155 -6.17 9.60 -1.67
CA LEU A 155 -6.93 10.83 -1.41
C LEU A 155 -7.19 11.03 0.09
N THR A 156 -6.39 11.89 0.72
CA THR A 156 -6.67 12.41 2.06
C THR A 156 -6.91 13.91 2.01
N CYS A 157 -8.00 14.35 2.61
CA CYS A 157 -8.47 15.73 2.58
C CYS A 157 -8.42 16.33 3.99
N ARG A 158 -7.86 17.53 4.10
CA ARG A 158 -8.06 18.40 5.27
C ARG A 158 -9.13 19.43 4.93
N LEU A 159 -10.27 19.35 5.60
CA LEU A 159 -11.43 20.19 5.34
C LEU A 159 -11.29 21.52 6.09
N GLU A 160 -11.58 22.64 5.42
CA GLU A 160 -11.65 23.95 6.07
C GLU A 160 -12.83 24.01 7.05
N LYS A 161 -14.00 23.52 6.63
CA LYS A 161 -15.20 23.39 7.47
C LYS A 161 -15.28 21.98 8.05
N PRO A 162 -15.61 21.81 9.35
CA PRO A 162 -15.76 20.49 9.93
C PRO A 162 -16.95 19.75 9.30
N ALA A 163 -16.81 18.45 9.06
CA ALA A 163 -17.88 17.58 8.59
C ALA A 163 -17.77 16.18 9.24
N LYS A 164 -18.90 15.63 9.70
CA LYS A 164 -18.95 14.23 10.13
C LYS A 164 -18.88 13.32 8.90
N TYR A 165 -18.31 12.13 9.06
CA TYR A 165 -18.20 11.17 7.95
C TYR A 165 -19.56 10.78 7.38
N ASP A 166 -20.59 10.65 8.23
CA ASP A 166 -21.97 10.40 7.80
C ASP A 166 -22.55 11.56 6.97
N ASP A 167 -22.19 12.80 7.29
CA ASP A 167 -22.59 13.96 6.48
C ASP A 167 -21.92 13.93 5.11
N ILE A 168 -20.64 13.56 5.06
CA ILE A 168 -19.90 13.41 3.79
C ILE A 168 -20.54 12.32 2.94
N LYS A 169 -20.77 11.13 3.51
CA LYS A 169 -21.46 10.02 2.82
C LYS A 169 -22.80 10.48 2.25
N ARG A 170 -23.62 11.17 3.05
CA ARG A 170 -24.92 11.68 2.63
C ARG A 170 -24.83 12.67 1.47
N VAL A 171 -23.87 13.61 1.52
CA VAL A 171 -23.68 14.59 0.44
C VAL A 171 -23.18 13.93 -0.83
N VAL A 172 -22.21 12.99 -0.73
CA VAL A 172 -21.71 12.25 -1.89
C VAL A 172 -22.81 11.38 -2.51
N LYS A 173 -23.60 10.69 -1.70
CA LYS A 173 -24.76 9.92 -2.15
C LYS A 173 -25.78 10.81 -2.86
N ALA A 174 -26.13 11.95 -2.28
CA ALA A 174 -27.06 12.89 -2.91
C ALA A 174 -26.54 13.43 -4.25
N ALA A 175 -25.23 13.66 -4.38
CA ALA A 175 -24.62 14.06 -5.64
C ALA A 175 -24.67 12.92 -6.69
N ALA A 176 -24.34 11.69 -6.29
CA ALA A 176 -24.39 10.49 -7.13
C ALA A 176 -25.82 10.17 -7.61
N ASP A 177 -26.82 10.33 -6.75
CA ASP A 177 -28.23 10.08 -7.11
C ASP A 177 -28.87 11.26 -7.89
N GLY A 178 -28.20 12.42 -7.92
CA GLY A 178 -28.72 13.67 -8.48
C GLY A 178 -27.84 14.24 -9.60
N PRO A 179 -27.18 15.39 -9.37
CA PRO A 179 -26.50 16.15 -10.43
C PRO A 179 -25.36 15.40 -11.12
N LEU A 180 -24.79 14.37 -10.50
CA LEU A 180 -23.70 13.57 -11.05
C LEU A 180 -24.13 12.14 -11.40
N LYS A 181 -25.43 11.88 -11.51
CA LYS A 181 -25.95 10.55 -11.85
C LYS A 181 -25.37 10.04 -13.18
N GLY A 182 -24.86 8.81 -13.15
CA GLY A 182 -24.17 8.18 -14.29
C GLY A 182 -22.70 8.58 -14.46
N ILE A 183 -22.21 9.56 -13.67
CA ILE A 183 -20.81 9.96 -13.64
C ILE A 183 -20.16 9.55 -12.31
N LEU A 184 -20.83 9.83 -11.19
CA LEU A 184 -20.41 9.47 -9.83
C LEU A 184 -21.30 8.33 -9.31
N GLY A 185 -20.69 7.21 -8.95
CA GLY A 185 -21.32 6.12 -8.21
C GLY A 185 -21.16 6.28 -6.69
N TYR A 186 -21.97 5.54 -5.94
CA TYR A 186 -21.89 5.41 -4.47
C TYR A 186 -22.14 3.95 -4.09
N THR A 187 -21.29 3.38 -3.25
CA THR A 187 -21.49 2.02 -2.72
C THR A 187 -21.19 1.93 -1.23
N GLU A 188 -21.92 1.06 -0.55
CA GLU A 188 -21.68 0.61 0.83
C GLU A 188 -21.34 -0.89 0.88
N ASP A 189 -21.28 -1.55 -0.27
CA ASP A 189 -20.97 -2.97 -0.37
C ASP A 189 -19.48 -3.22 -0.13
N GLN A 190 -19.13 -4.44 0.29
CA GLN A 190 -17.75 -4.88 0.45
C GLN A 190 -17.16 -5.28 -0.91
N VAL A 191 -16.75 -4.28 -1.68
CA VAL A 191 -16.29 -4.43 -3.07
C VAL A 191 -14.77 -4.55 -3.19
N VAL A 192 -14.32 -5.10 -4.32
CA VAL A 192 -12.92 -5.15 -4.77
C VAL A 192 -12.81 -4.68 -6.21
N SER A 193 -11.58 -4.54 -6.73
CA SER A 193 -11.33 -3.90 -8.03
C SER A 193 -12.06 -4.55 -9.21
N CYS A 194 -12.21 -5.88 -9.22
CA CYS A 194 -12.84 -6.59 -10.34
C CYS A 194 -14.35 -6.35 -10.45
N ASP A 195 -15.00 -5.90 -9.37
CA ASP A 195 -16.43 -5.59 -9.35
C ASP A 195 -16.75 -4.35 -10.20
N PHE A 196 -15.73 -3.55 -10.53
CA PHE A 196 -15.84 -2.34 -11.35
C PHE A 196 -15.41 -2.54 -12.80
N ASN A 197 -15.04 -3.75 -13.22
CA ASN A 197 -14.67 -4.00 -14.61
C ASN A 197 -15.88 -3.76 -15.53
N GLY A 198 -15.75 -2.83 -16.49
CA GLY A 198 -16.85 -2.41 -17.35
C GLY A 198 -17.84 -1.46 -16.69
N ASP A 199 -17.53 -0.93 -15.51
CA ASP A 199 -18.31 0.15 -14.90
C ASP A 199 -18.13 1.43 -15.73
N SER A 200 -19.26 2.03 -16.14
CA SER A 200 -19.29 3.25 -16.93
C SER A 200 -19.09 4.53 -16.12
N HIS A 201 -19.13 4.48 -14.78
CA HIS A 201 -18.92 5.66 -13.93
C HIS A 201 -17.47 6.14 -14.01
N SER A 202 -17.27 7.44 -13.84
CA SER A 202 -15.91 8.03 -13.77
C SER A 202 -15.27 7.84 -12.41
N SER A 203 -16.08 7.60 -11.39
CA SER A 203 -15.68 7.56 -9.99
C SER A 203 -16.82 6.90 -9.21
N THR A 204 -16.55 5.87 -8.41
CA THR A 204 -17.54 5.25 -7.52
C THR A 204 -17.03 5.31 -6.08
N PHE A 205 -17.65 6.19 -5.28
CA PHE A 205 -17.26 6.39 -3.89
C PHE A 205 -17.61 5.18 -3.04
N ASP A 206 -16.61 4.66 -2.33
CA ASP A 206 -16.74 3.54 -1.40
C ASP A 206 -16.85 4.09 0.02
N ALA A 207 -18.08 4.07 0.53
CA ALA A 207 -18.40 4.61 1.84
C ALA A 207 -17.76 3.81 2.98
N GLY A 208 -17.55 2.51 2.78
CA GLY A 208 -16.98 1.60 3.78
C GLY A 208 -15.45 1.64 3.86
N ALA A 209 -14.77 1.99 2.77
CA ALA A 209 -13.30 1.97 2.69
C ALA A 209 -12.61 3.29 3.10
N GLY A 210 -13.37 4.38 3.24
CA GLY A 210 -12.88 5.66 3.78
C GLY A 210 -12.82 5.71 5.31
N ILE A 211 -12.20 6.75 5.86
CA ILE A 211 -12.08 6.95 7.31
C ILE A 211 -12.01 8.44 7.66
N ALA A 212 -12.70 8.87 8.71
CA ALA A 212 -12.53 10.19 9.31
C ALA A 212 -11.71 10.07 10.60
N LEU A 213 -10.57 10.77 10.67
CA LEU A 213 -9.78 10.86 11.90
C LEU A 213 -10.37 11.89 12.87
N ASN A 214 -10.88 12.99 12.31
CA ASN A 214 -11.67 14.01 13.00
C ASN A 214 -12.49 14.78 11.96
N ASP A 215 -13.32 15.71 12.41
CA ASP A 215 -14.24 16.43 11.52
C ASP A 215 -13.54 17.30 10.45
N HIS A 216 -12.25 17.59 10.61
CA HIS A 216 -11.47 18.34 9.61
C HIS A 216 -10.54 17.44 8.79
N PHE A 217 -10.51 16.14 9.05
CA PHE A 217 -9.48 15.28 8.48
C PHE A 217 -10.04 13.92 8.11
N VAL A 218 -10.26 13.76 6.81
CA VAL A 218 -10.97 12.62 6.25
C VAL A 218 -10.21 12.05 5.08
N LYS A 219 -10.34 10.75 4.91
CA LYS A 219 -9.82 10.02 3.77
C LYS A 219 -10.99 9.34 3.08
N LEU A 220 -11.14 9.64 1.79
CA LEU A 220 -12.22 9.17 0.95
C LEU A 220 -11.66 8.17 -0.05
N VAL A 221 -12.41 7.12 -0.36
CA VAL A 221 -12.03 6.11 -1.35
C VAL A 221 -12.98 6.20 -2.53
N SER A 222 -12.45 6.17 -3.74
CA SER A 222 -13.25 6.02 -4.95
C SER A 222 -12.58 5.07 -5.93
N TRP A 223 -13.38 4.22 -6.54
CA TRP A 223 -12.98 3.27 -7.59
C TRP A 223 -13.26 3.86 -8.97
N TYR A 224 -12.52 3.42 -9.99
CA TYR A 224 -12.80 3.76 -11.39
C TYR A 224 -12.22 2.70 -12.31
N ASP A 225 -12.98 2.29 -13.31
CA ASP A 225 -12.44 1.57 -14.47
C ASP A 225 -11.75 2.60 -15.37
N ASN A 226 -10.42 2.58 -15.37
CA ASN A 226 -9.62 3.55 -16.10
C ASN A 226 -9.78 3.46 -17.62
N GLU A 227 -10.25 2.33 -18.16
CA GLU A 227 -10.49 2.18 -19.60
C GLU A 227 -11.94 2.51 -19.94
N PHE A 228 -12.90 1.85 -19.30
CA PHE A 228 -14.31 1.91 -19.68
C PHE A 228 -15.00 3.19 -19.18
N GLY A 229 -14.76 3.58 -17.93
CA GLY A 229 -15.32 4.80 -17.36
C GLY A 229 -14.86 6.06 -18.11
N TYR A 230 -13.57 6.11 -18.47
CA TYR A 230 -13.02 7.19 -19.29
C TYR A 230 -13.55 7.19 -20.72
N SER A 231 -13.63 6.02 -21.37
CA SER A 231 -14.17 5.90 -22.73
C SER A 231 -15.61 6.40 -22.84
N ASN A 232 -16.45 6.15 -21.83
CA ASN A 232 -17.81 6.69 -21.78
C ASN A 232 -17.82 8.22 -21.65
N ARG A 233 -16.90 8.82 -20.88
CA ARG A 233 -16.78 10.29 -20.81
C ARG A 233 -16.37 10.93 -22.12
N VAL A 234 -15.55 10.26 -22.91
CA VAL A 234 -15.19 10.72 -24.25
C VAL A 234 -16.44 10.77 -25.16
N VAL A 235 -17.28 9.73 -25.13
CA VAL A 235 -18.54 9.71 -25.88
C VAL A 235 -19.51 10.78 -25.38
N ASP A 236 -19.69 10.91 -24.06
CA ASP A 236 -20.57 11.92 -23.46
C ASP A 236 -20.16 13.35 -23.88
N LEU A 237 -18.86 13.61 -23.94
CA LEU A 237 -18.33 14.89 -24.39
C LEU A 237 -18.67 15.15 -25.86
N MET A 238 -18.54 14.15 -26.75
CA MET A 238 -18.91 14.29 -28.16
C MET A 238 -20.41 14.60 -28.33
N VAL A 239 -21.27 13.89 -27.59
CA VAL A 239 -22.72 14.15 -27.60
C VAL A 239 -23.02 15.57 -27.08
N HIS A 240 -22.35 16.00 -26.02
CA HIS A 240 -22.49 17.36 -25.51
C HIS A 240 -22.10 18.40 -26.55
N MET A 241 -20.94 18.24 -27.21
CA MET A 241 -20.47 19.15 -28.25
C MET A 241 -21.47 19.26 -29.40
N ALA A 242 -21.97 18.13 -29.91
CA ALA A 242 -22.97 18.11 -30.97
C ALA A 242 -24.29 18.78 -30.56
N SER A 243 -24.67 18.78 -29.27
CA SER A 243 -25.87 19.49 -28.78
C SER A 243 -25.74 21.01 -28.73
N LYS A 244 -24.54 21.54 -29.00
CA LYS A 244 -24.23 22.98 -29.00
C LYS A 244 -24.05 23.57 -30.40
N GLU A 245 -24.12 22.74 -31.42
CA GLU A 245 -24.19 23.12 -32.83
C GLU A 245 -25.65 23.27 -33.29
#